data_AF-A0A7J3RCB9-F1
#
_entry.id   AF-A0A7J3RCB9-F1
#
_cell.length_a   1.000
_cell.length_b   1.000
_cell.length_c   1.000
_cell.angle_alpha   90.00
_cell.angle_beta   90.00
_cell.angle_gamma   90.00
#
_symmetry.space_group_name_H-M   'P 1'
#
loop_
_entity.id
_entity.type
_entity.pdbx_description
1 polymer ?
#
loop_
_entity_poly.entity_id
_entity_poly.type
_entity_poly.pdbx_seq_one_letter_code
_entity_poly.pdbx_strand_id
1 'polypeptide(L)' 'MAEGFTVTPWEVKGKVDYEKLIKQFGIEPLTDQILNQIKELAGELHFMLRRKVFFAHRDLPWLLQEY' A
#
# COMPACT_ATOMS: atom_id res chain seq x y z
N MET A 1 13.14 24.86 7.19
CA MET A 1 13.21 23.89 6.08
C MET A 1 12.61 22.60 6.62
N ALA A 2 11.51 22.10 6.05
CA ALA A 2 10.88 20.89 6.58
C ALA A 2 11.89 19.73 6.46
N GLU A 3 12.26 19.13 7.59
CA GLU A 3 13.13 17.97 7.62
C GLU A 3 12.57 16.89 6.70
N GLY A 4 13.29 16.57 5.62
CA GLY A 4 12.92 15.48 4.72
C GLY A 4 13.02 14.15 5.46
N PHE A 5 12.09 13.22 5.20
CA PHE A 5 12.22 11.85 5.67
C PHE A 5 13.04 11.04 4.66
N THR A 6 13.73 10.00 5.14
CA THR A 6 14.51 9.08 4.32
C THR A 6 13.97 7.68 4.52
N VAL A 7 13.70 6.98 3.42
CA VAL A 7 13.28 5.57 3.43
C VAL A 7 14.13 4.84 2.39
N THR A 8 14.93 3.92 2.88
CA THR A 8 15.72 2.99 2.09
C THR A 8 15.54 1.58 2.66
N PRO A 9 15.97 0.51 1.96
CA PRO A 9 15.92 -0.84 2.51
C PRO A 9 16.69 -1.05 3.83
N TRP A 10 17.60 -0.13 4.19
CA TRP A 10 18.46 -0.26 5.38
C TRP A 10 18.19 0.80 6.45
N GLU A 11 17.49 1.89 6.11
CA GLU A 11 17.34 3.03 7.00
C GLU A 11 15.99 3.73 6.79
N VAL A 12 15.32 4.04 7.90
CA VAL A 12 14.13 4.88 7.97
C VAL A 12 14.39 6.01 8.98
N LYS A 13 14.32 7.27 8.53
CA LYS A 13 14.55 8.46 9.37
C LYS A 13 13.48 9.53 9.15
N GLY A 14 13.14 10.22 10.24
CA GLY A 14 12.18 11.32 10.24
C GLY A 14 10.72 10.86 10.25
N LYS A 15 9.79 11.81 10.16
CA LYS A 15 8.36 11.53 10.07
C LYS A 15 7.99 11.13 8.64
N VAL A 16 7.76 9.84 8.43
CA VAL A 16 7.42 9.28 7.11
C VAL A 16 6.06 9.77 6.64
N ASP A 17 6.03 10.27 5.41
CA ASP A 17 4.82 10.66 4.70
C ASP A 17 4.52 9.61 3.63
N TYR A 18 3.55 8.74 3.94
CA TYR A 18 3.20 7.61 3.08
C TYR A 18 2.60 8.04 1.74
N GLU A 19 1.91 9.18 1.65
CA GLU A 19 1.40 9.71 0.38
C GLU A 19 2.55 10.14 -0.54
N LYS A 20 3.60 10.74 0.04
CA LYS A 20 4.83 11.05 -0.73
C LYS A 20 5.57 9.80 -1.15
N LEU A 21 5.62 8.76 -0.32
CA LEU A 21 6.22 7.48 -0.69
C LEU A 21 5.55 6.86 -1.93
N ILE A 22 4.21 6.85 -1.96
CA ILE A 22 3.45 6.32 -3.11
C ILE A 22 3.90 7.00 -4.40
N LYS A 23 3.99 8.34 -4.39
CA LYS A 23 4.42 9.15 -5.55
C LYS A 23 5.89 8.94 -5.91
N GLN A 24 6.78 8.84 -4.91
CA GLN A 24 8.22 8.68 -5.13
C GLN A 24 8.57 7.30 -5.72
N PHE A 25 7.93 6.25 -5.24
CA PHE A 25 8.20 4.87 -5.66
C PHE A 25 7.41 4.44 -6.89
N GLY A 26 6.49 5.28 -7.38
CA GLY A 26 5.63 4.98 -8.54
C GLY A 26 4.78 3.74 -8.28
N ILE A 27 4.21 3.64 -7.08
CA ILE A 27 3.28 2.58 -6.69
C ILE A 27 1.88 3.17 -6.57
N GLU A 28 0.88 2.30 -6.57
CA GLU A 28 -0.52 2.71 -6.52
C GLU A 28 -1.07 2.54 -5.10
N PRO A 29 -1.97 3.42 -4.65
CA PRO A 29 -2.61 3.28 -3.35
C PRO A 29 -3.51 2.03 -3.31
N LEU A 30 -3.50 1.32 -2.19
CA LEU A 30 -4.43 0.22 -1.97
C LEU A 30 -5.82 0.78 -1.65
N THR A 31 -6.68 0.79 -2.66
CA THR A 31 -8.04 1.37 -2.57
C THR A 31 -9.02 0.39 -1.93
N ASP A 32 -10.10 0.93 -1.38
CA ASP A 32 -11.20 0.11 -0.80
C ASP A 32 -11.87 -0.77 -1.88
N GLN A 33 -11.80 -0.40 -3.16
CA GLN A 33 -12.26 -1.23 -4.27
C GLN A 33 -11.45 -2.52 -4.40
N ILE A 34 -10.11 -2.43 -4.36
CA ILE A 34 -9.23 -3.61 -4.43
C ILE A 34 -9.42 -4.48 -3.18
N LEU A 35 -9.58 -3.85 -2.01
CA LEU A 35 -9.88 -4.59 -0.77
C LEU A 35 -11.18 -5.38 -0.88
N ASN A 36 -12.23 -4.83 -1.51
CA ASN A 36 -13.47 -5.54 -1.73
C ASN A 36 -13.28 -6.74 -2.67
N GLN A 37 -12.52 -6.58 -3.76
CA GLN A 37 -12.20 -7.71 -4.66
C GLN A 37 -11.47 -8.84 -3.93
N ILE A 38 -10.48 -8.51 -3.10
CA ILE A 38 -9.78 -9.50 -2.27
C ILE A 38 -10.76 -10.21 -1.34
N LYS A 39 -11.70 -9.46 -0.72
CA LYS A 39 -12.71 -10.03 0.17
C LYS A 39 -13.65 -10.99 -0.57
N GLU A 40 -14.07 -10.64 -1.78
CA GLU A 40 -14.95 -11.47 -2.60
C GLU A 40 -14.28 -12.77 -3.02
N LEU A 41 -13.00 -12.73 -3.39
CA LEU A 41 -12.23 -13.91 -3.79
C LEU A 41 -11.82 -14.79 -2.61
N ALA A 42 -11.40 -14.19 -1.49
CA ALA A 42 -10.86 -14.91 -0.33
C ALA A 42 -11.87 -15.16 0.81
N GLY A 43 -13.08 -14.60 0.71
CA GLY A 43 -14.13 -14.67 1.72
C GLY A 43 -13.93 -13.73 2.93
N GLU A 44 -12.71 -13.60 3.43
CA GLU A 44 -12.36 -12.66 4.51
C GLU A 44 -11.12 -11.82 4.19
N LEU A 45 -11.17 -10.53 4.55
CA LEU A 45 -10.02 -9.64 4.51
C LEU A 45 -9.13 -9.82 5.74
N HIS A 46 -7.83 -10.01 5.56
CA HIS A 46 -6.88 -9.99 6.69
C HIS A 46 -6.95 -8.68 7.49
N PHE A 47 -6.81 -8.74 8.82
CA PHE A 47 -6.99 -7.56 9.68
C PHE A 47 -6.04 -6.39 9.37
N MET A 48 -4.83 -6.69 8.87
CA MET A 48 -3.86 -5.65 8.45
C MET A 48 -4.32 -4.87 7.21
N LEU A 49 -5.04 -5.54 6.29
CA LEU A 49 -5.65 -4.90 5.12
C LEU A 49 -6.82 -4.00 5.57
N ARG A 50 -7.68 -4.51 6.46
CA ARG A 50 -8.80 -3.74 7.03
C ARG A 50 -8.35 -2.48 7.78
N ARG A 51 -7.20 -2.56 8.47
CA ARG A 51 -6.61 -1.45 9.22
C ARG A 51 -5.70 -0.54 8.38
N LYS A 52 -5.60 -0.77 7.07
CA LYS A 52 -4.76 0.00 6.14
C LYS A 52 -3.28 0.06 6.55
N VAL A 53 -2.78 -1.02 7.18
CA VAL A 53 -1.35 -1.20 7.46
C VAL A 53 -0.58 -1.41 6.15
N PHE A 54 -1.16 -2.19 5.24
CA PHE A 54 -0.77 -2.18 3.83
C PHE A 54 -1.53 -1.04 3.16
N PHE A 55 -0.80 -0.13 2.54
CA PHE A 55 -1.33 1.13 2.01
C PHE A 55 -1.12 1.30 0.51
N ALA A 56 -0.28 0.48 -0.11
CA ALA A 56 0.05 0.56 -1.53
C ALA A 56 0.33 -0.81 -2.13
N HIS A 57 0.27 -0.89 -3.45
CA HIS A 57 0.54 -2.10 -4.23
C HIS A 57 1.21 -1.77 -5.57
N ARG A 58 1.62 -2.82 -6.29
CA ARG A 58 2.04 -2.77 -7.69
C ARG A 58 1.41 -3.96 -8.41
N ASP A 59 0.70 -3.70 -9.50
CA ASP A 59 0.08 -4.71 -10.38
C ASP A 59 -0.90 -5.70 -9.70
N LEU A 60 -1.39 -5.36 -8.50
CA LEU A 60 -2.34 -6.19 -7.75
C LEU A 60 -3.67 -6.40 -8.48
N PRO A 61 -4.28 -5.39 -9.16
CA PRO A 61 -5.51 -5.62 -9.93
C PRO A 61 -5.36 -6.66 -11.03
N TRP A 62 -4.18 -6.73 -11.67
CA TRP A 62 -3.90 -7.78 -12.66
C TRP A 62 -3.83 -9.15 -11.99
N LEU A 63 -3.10 -9.28 -10.88
CA LEU A 63 -3.01 -10.54 -10.13
C LEU A 63 -4.38 -11.06 -9.68
N LEU A 64 -5.29 -10.18 -9.28
CA LEU A 64 -6.64 -10.56 -8.86
C LEU A 64 -7.54 -10.99 -10.02
N GLN A 65 -7.23 -10.63 -11.27
CA GLN A 65 -7.98 -11.08 -12.45
C GLN A 65 -7.54 -12.46 -12.95
N GLU A 66 -6.30 -12.86 -12.66
CA GLU A 66 -5.76 -14.17 -13.03
C GLU A 66 -6.28 -15.31 -12.13
N TYR A 67 -7.05 -15.00 -11.08
CA TYR A 67 -7.60 -15.94 -10.10
C TYR A 67 -9.12 -15.95 -10.12
#